data_AF-A0A3D1ZV98-F1
#
_entry.id   AF-A0A3D1ZV98-F1
#
_cell.length_a   1.000
_cell.length_b   1.000
_cell.length_c   1.000
_cell.angle_alpha   90.00
_cell.angle_beta   90.00
_cell.angle_gamma   90.00
#
_symmetry.space_group_name_H-M   'P 1'
#
loop_
_entity.id
_entity.type
_entity.pdbx_description
1 polymer ?
#
loop_
_entity_poly.entity_id
_entity_poly.type
_entity_poly.pdbx_seq_one_letter_code
_entity_poly.pdbx_strand_id
1 'polypeptide(L)'
;MKHKSPFNQALIDIPATYTTVQRWWTCYNAPHWTHNTSSNNQRQYKGNPRVLFLSYNHPQPQAPHLSIVKKSFPKIHLATLVIIGIGMALLFTFGNEEPSNTPIVITLPVDIAEPNTDNTRETPSSDSAPLVEPIIEEDWKTVKINSGDNLSTLFRRIGLTPQDVYRISKATKKSNALTKLKPGQSLDFIINQGSIEKIRHVKNQLEQDIVIRDADGGYRIEKLVREPELRPKFTKGTIHSSLFVDGNKAGLSQKKLMELANIFGWDIDFALDIRAGDSFALVYEEKFLDDRPFGEGNILAAQFINQGRIVNAIRYTDGNYYNEKGYSMRKAFLRSPVDFFRISSKYNPKRLHPTLKVVRPHRGVDYAAATGTPIKASGDGKVIWRGTKGGYGRTVIIQHAGIYTTLYAHMSKYNSKVKSGSRVKQGQVIGYIGMSGTATGPHLHYEFRVNGVHKNPLKVKFPNVQPLNKEQLKAFKPLAEERLDQLQAYKLGSP
;
A
#
# COMPACT_ATOMS: atom_id res chain seq x y z
N MET A 1 5.78 -22.27 60.38
CA MET A 1 6.32 -21.18 61.23
C MET A 1 7.26 -20.34 60.34
N LYS A 2 7.16 -19.00 60.21
CA LYS A 2 7.42 -17.88 61.16
C LYS A 2 8.89 -17.77 61.60
N HIS A 3 9.40 -16.52 61.66
CA HIS A 3 10.78 -15.99 61.83
C HIS A 3 11.48 -15.59 60.50
N LYS A 4 11.95 -14.35 60.22
CA LYS A 4 12.27 -13.11 60.99
C LYS A 4 13.30 -13.33 62.11
N SER A 5 14.44 -12.64 62.25
CA SER A 5 15.02 -11.38 61.68
C SER A 5 16.54 -11.36 62.10
N PRO A 6 17.34 -10.26 62.18
CA PRO A 6 17.29 -8.89 61.62
C PRO A 6 18.64 -8.35 61.01
N PHE A 7 18.60 -7.10 60.51
CA PHE A 7 19.61 -6.00 60.53
C PHE A 7 21.08 -6.24 60.96
N ASN A 8 22.04 -5.58 60.28
CA ASN A 8 22.56 -4.27 60.76
C ASN A 8 23.26 -3.38 59.69
N GLN A 9 23.43 -2.08 59.96
CA GLN A 9 23.91 -1.08 58.98
C GLN A 9 24.51 0.21 59.61
N ALA A 10 25.76 0.57 59.26
CA ALA A 10 26.41 1.90 59.41
C ALA A 10 27.67 1.92 58.49
N LEU A 11 28.17 2.98 57.83
CA LEU A 11 28.20 4.46 57.96
C LEU A 11 29.17 5.05 59.00
N ILE A 12 30.36 5.50 58.52
CA ILE A 12 31.26 6.53 59.09
C ILE A 12 31.92 7.29 57.90
N ASP A 13 32.32 8.55 58.10
CA ASP A 13 32.62 9.57 57.08
C ASP A 13 34.13 9.84 56.75
N ILE A 14 34.34 10.86 55.89
CA ILE A 14 35.57 11.34 55.21
C ILE A 14 36.45 12.26 56.11
N PRO A 15 37.76 12.47 55.79
CA PRO A 15 38.18 13.80 55.28
C PRO A 15 39.37 13.81 54.27
N ALA A 16 39.88 14.99 53.89
CA ALA A 16 40.89 15.25 52.82
C ALA A 16 42.08 16.11 53.34
N THR A 17 43.13 16.56 52.61
CA THR A 17 43.38 16.80 51.15
C THR A 17 44.93 16.88 50.87
N TYR A 18 45.35 17.32 49.66
CA TYR A 18 46.73 17.71 49.23
C TYR A 18 47.71 16.56 48.86
N THR A 19 48.79 16.70 48.06
CA THR A 19 49.50 17.90 47.52
C THR A 19 50.12 17.67 46.10
N THR A 20 50.71 18.73 45.50
CA THR A 20 51.27 18.90 44.13
C THR A 20 52.73 18.40 43.93
N VAL A 21 53.18 18.18 42.66
CA VAL A 21 54.55 18.35 42.02
C VAL A 21 54.68 17.34 40.83
N GLN A 22 54.82 17.73 39.54
CA GLN A 22 56.02 18.21 38.77
C GLN A 22 57.18 17.18 38.66
N ARG A 23 57.94 16.98 37.54
CA ARG A 23 57.95 17.54 36.16
C ARG A 23 58.90 16.71 35.22
N TRP A 24 58.90 17.04 33.91
CA TRP A 24 60.02 16.86 32.92
C TRP A 24 60.31 15.43 32.37
N TRP A 25 60.90 15.18 31.18
CA TRP A 25 61.58 15.95 30.08
C TRP A 25 61.61 15.04 28.79
N THR A 26 61.86 15.38 27.50
CA THR A 26 61.85 16.60 26.64
C THR A 26 62.09 16.25 25.14
N CYS A 27 61.63 17.12 24.21
CA CYS A 27 62.22 17.37 22.86
C CYS A 27 62.18 16.21 21.81
N TYR A 28 62.40 16.37 20.49
CA TYR A 28 62.71 17.50 19.57
C TYR A 28 62.35 17.06 18.09
N ASN A 29 62.35 17.85 16.99
CA ASN A 29 62.46 19.29 16.70
C ASN A 29 61.81 19.59 15.30
N ALA A 30 61.88 20.83 14.80
CA ALA A 30 61.76 21.22 13.37
C ALA A 30 63.11 21.74 12.80
N PRO A 31 63.26 22.05 11.48
CA PRO A 31 63.18 23.46 11.04
C PRO A 31 62.74 23.72 9.55
N HIS A 32 62.79 24.98 9.11
CA HIS A 32 62.45 25.50 7.76
C HIS A 32 63.67 25.95 6.90
N TRP A 33 63.61 25.85 5.57
CA TRP A 33 64.32 26.63 4.50
C TRP A 33 63.41 26.55 3.22
N THR A 34 62.88 27.58 2.51
CA THR A 34 63.35 28.80 1.77
C THR A 34 63.54 28.63 0.23
N HIS A 35 63.46 29.73 -0.54
CA HIS A 35 63.43 29.90 -2.03
C HIS A 35 64.49 29.10 -2.85
N ASN A 36 64.45 28.92 -4.20
CA ASN A 36 64.19 29.89 -5.29
C ASN A 36 64.13 29.25 -6.74
N THR A 37 63.83 30.08 -7.77
CA THR A 37 64.28 30.06 -9.21
C THR A 37 63.89 28.98 -10.26
N SER A 38 63.13 29.45 -11.28
CA SER A 38 63.38 29.43 -12.75
C SER A 38 63.37 28.17 -13.67
N SER A 39 62.68 28.39 -14.82
CA SER A 39 63.04 28.04 -16.22
C SER A 39 62.96 26.61 -16.79
N ASN A 40 61.93 26.42 -17.64
CA ASN A 40 62.02 26.10 -19.08
C ASN A 40 62.72 24.81 -19.56
N ASN A 41 61.96 23.93 -20.23
CA ASN A 41 62.41 23.32 -21.49
C ASN A 41 61.21 22.96 -22.41
N GLN A 42 61.43 22.92 -23.74
CA GLN A 42 60.43 22.54 -24.74
C GLN A 42 60.77 21.21 -25.42
N ARG A 43 59.77 20.58 -26.04
CA ARG A 43 59.89 20.07 -27.43
C ARG A 43 58.53 19.98 -28.13
N GLN A 44 58.55 20.20 -29.44
CA GLN A 44 57.37 20.17 -30.33
C GLN A 44 57.22 18.79 -30.98
N TYR A 45 56.02 18.48 -31.47
CA TYR A 45 55.84 17.85 -32.80
C TYR A 45 54.56 18.38 -33.47
N LYS A 46 54.53 18.37 -34.81
CA LYS A 46 53.45 18.94 -35.65
C LYS A 46 52.61 17.84 -36.32
N GLY A 47 51.33 18.12 -36.58
CA GLY A 47 50.46 17.30 -37.44
C GLY A 47 49.17 18.03 -37.83
N ASN A 48 48.86 18.08 -39.12
CA ASN A 48 47.65 18.67 -39.74
C ASN A 48 46.83 17.50 -40.38
N PRO A 49 45.55 17.63 -40.83
CA PRO A 49 45.18 18.52 -41.95
C PRO A 49 43.77 19.18 -41.91
N ARG A 50 43.55 20.04 -42.92
CA ARG A 50 42.30 20.74 -43.29
C ARG A 50 41.23 19.82 -43.92
N VAL A 51 39.98 20.30 -43.97
CA VAL A 51 39.10 20.19 -45.17
C VAL A 51 38.32 21.52 -45.35
N LEU A 52 37.92 21.87 -46.58
CA LEU A 52 37.16 23.09 -46.93
C LEU A 52 35.63 22.87 -47.01
N PHE A 53 34.89 23.98 -47.11
CA PHE A 53 33.46 24.01 -47.44
C PHE A 53 33.17 23.63 -48.90
N LEU A 54 32.00 23.03 -49.13
CA LEU A 54 31.18 23.20 -50.33
C LEU A 54 29.71 23.39 -49.91
N SER A 55 28.94 24.14 -50.69
CA SER A 55 27.56 24.54 -50.38
C SER A 55 26.61 24.09 -51.48
N TYR A 56 25.37 23.70 -51.14
CA TYR A 56 24.21 23.87 -52.03
C TYR A 56 22.89 23.89 -51.22
N ASN A 57 21.92 24.67 -51.68
CA ASN A 57 20.62 24.90 -51.02
C ASN A 57 19.51 23.97 -51.53
N HIS A 58 18.55 23.64 -50.65
CA HIS A 58 17.19 23.23 -51.03
C HIS A 58 16.12 23.79 -50.06
N PRO A 59 14.84 23.89 -50.48
CA PRO A 59 14.02 25.06 -50.17
C PRO A 59 13.05 24.93 -48.98
N GLN A 60 12.56 26.09 -48.53
CA GLN A 60 11.42 26.23 -47.60
C GLN A 60 10.07 26.07 -48.33
N PRO A 61 9.13 25.26 -47.82
CA PRO A 61 7.70 25.46 -48.04
C PRO A 61 7.12 26.42 -46.99
N GLN A 62 6.26 27.35 -47.43
CA GLN A 62 5.68 28.41 -46.58
C GLN A 62 4.48 27.91 -45.77
N ALA A 63 4.15 28.62 -44.68
CA ALA A 63 2.92 28.37 -43.92
C ALA A 63 1.72 29.17 -44.49
N PRO A 64 0.52 28.55 -44.62
CA PRO A 64 -0.71 29.28 -44.93
C PRO A 64 -1.33 29.94 -43.69
N HIS A 65 -2.15 30.96 -43.91
CA HIS A 65 -2.77 31.80 -42.88
C HIS A 65 -4.28 32.00 -43.15
N LEU A 66 -5.06 32.31 -42.11
CA LEU A 66 -6.46 32.78 -42.11
C LEU A 66 -7.62 31.90 -42.66
N SER A 67 -8.42 31.41 -41.70
CA SER A 67 -9.90 31.55 -41.65
C SER A 67 -10.82 30.69 -42.54
N ILE A 68 -12.15 30.81 -42.27
CA ILE A 68 -13.29 30.08 -42.87
C ILE A 68 -13.32 28.59 -42.40
N VAL A 69 -14.41 27.91 -41.99
CA VAL A 69 -15.87 27.98 -42.23
C VAL A 69 -16.68 28.05 -40.91
N LYS A 70 -17.94 28.49 -40.97
CA LYS A 70 -18.95 28.46 -39.88
C LYS A 70 -20.16 27.61 -40.31
N LYS A 71 -20.85 26.92 -39.37
CA LYS A 71 -21.87 25.85 -39.56
C LYS A 71 -21.24 24.47 -39.89
N SER A 72 -21.85 23.32 -39.57
CA SER A 72 -23.27 23.06 -39.22
C SER A 72 -23.45 22.16 -38.00
N PHE A 73 -24.46 22.48 -37.17
CA PHE A 73 -25.18 21.51 -36.32
C PHE A 73 -26.66 21.51 -36.78
N PRO A 74 -27.28 20.35 -37.07
CA PRO A 74 -28.68 20.30 -37.49
C PRO A 74 -29.64 20.71 -36.35
N LYS A 75 -30.61 21.59 -36.64
CA LYS A 75 -31.62 22.07 -35.67
C LYS A 75 -32.42 20.93 -35.01
N ILE A 76 -32.55 19.80 -35.69
CA ILE A 76 -33.29 18.60 -35.23
C ILE A 76 -32.73 18.08 -33.88
N HIS A 77 -31.41 18.08 -33.69
CA HIS A 77 -30.80 17.58 -32.45
C HIS A 77 -30.96 18.53 -31.25
N LEU A 78 -31.33 19.79 -31.48
CA LEU A 78 -31.64 20.72 -30.39
C LEU A 78 -33.08 20.51 -29.88
N ALA A 79 -34.02 20.19 -30.78
CA ALA A 79 -35.40 19.91 -30.43
C ALA A 79 -35.55 18.61 -29.60
N THR A 80 -34.83 17.55 -29.95
CA THR A 80 -34.91 16.26 -29.23
C THR A 80 -34.44 16.36 -27.78
N LEU A 81 -33.43 17.20 -27.48
CA LEU A 81 -32.96 17.42 -26.11
C LEU A 81 -33.99 18.11 -25.22
N VAL A 82 -34.80 19.03 -25.77
CA VAL A 82 -35.87 19.72 -25.02
C VAL A 82 -37.01 18.75 -24.68
N ILE A 83 -37.40 17.89 -25.63
CA ILE A 83 -38.48 16.90 -25.43
C ILE A 83 -38.11 15.89 -24.33
N ILE A 84 -36.86 15.40 -24.32
CA ILE A 84 -36.37 14.47 -23.29
C ILE A 84 -36.34 15.14 -21.90
N GLY A 85 -35.97 16.43 -21.82
CA GLY A 85 -35.99 17.19 -20.57
C GLY A 85 -37.40 17.35 -19.97
N ILE A 86 -38.39 17.63 -20.80
CA ILE A 86 -39.80 17.77 -20.36
C ILE A 86 -40.37 16.41 -19.93
N GLY A 87 -40.02 15.32 -20.64
CA GLY A 87 -40.42 13.96 -20.28
C GLY A 87 -39.91 13.51 -18.90
N MET A 88 -38.69 13.89 -18.52
CA MET A 88 -38.15 13.60 -17.18
C MET A 88 -38.81 14.43 -16.06
N ALA A 89 -39.29 15.64 -16.36
CA ALA A 89 -39.95 16.49 -15.36
C ALA A 89 -41.35 15.97 -14.96
N LEU A 90 -42.10 15.41 -15.91
CA LEU A 90 -43.46 14.86 -15.67
C LEU A 90 -43.46 13.51 -14.94
N LEU A 91 -42.33 12.81 -14.88
CA LEU A 91 -42.18 11.55 -14.14
C LEU A 91 -41.97 11.73 -12.62
N PHE A 92 -41.90 12.96 -12.12
CA PHE A 92 -41.69 13.26 -10.70
C PHE A 92 -42.91 13.83 -9.95
N THR A 93 -44.09 13.89 -10.59
CA THR A 93 -45.29 14.56 -10.03
C THR A 93 -46.45 13.62 -9.67
N PHE A 94 -46.28 12.30 -9.78
CA PHE A 94 -47.30 11.31 -9.38
C PHE A 94 -46.62 10.12 -8.69
N GLY A 95 -47.05 9.76 -7.48
CA GLY A 95 -46.52 8.60 -6.75
C GLY A 95 -46.00 8.85 -5.32
N ASN A 96 -46.57 9.80 -4.57
CA ASN A 96 -46.40 9.87 -3.11
C ASN A 96 -47.74 9.57 -2.42
N GLU A 97 -47.97 8.30 -2.08
CA GLU A 97 -48.93 7.92 -1.03
C GLU A 97 -48.14 7.67 0.26
N GLU A 98 -48.57 8.24 1.38
CA GLU A 98 -47.90 8.04 2.66
C GLU A 98 -48.24 6.65 3.24
N PRO A 99 -47.26 5.89 3.76
CA PRO A 99 -47.55 4.67 4.50
C PRO A 99 -48.21 5.00 5.83
N SER A 100 -49.49 4.63 5.96
CA SER A 100 -50.27 4.74 7.20
C SER A 100 -49.58 4.01 8.37
N ASN A 101 -49.09 4.76 9.35
CA ASN A 101 -48.54 4.22 10.59
C ASN A 101 -49.67 3.79 11.56
N THR A 102 -50.35 2.68 11.25
CA THR A 102 -51.18 1.96 12.23
C THR A 102 -50.34 0.90 12.95
N PRO A 103 -50.18 0.97 14.28
CA PRO A 103 -49.38 -0.02 15.01
C PRO A 103 -50.13 -1.36 15.10
N ILE A 104 -49.58 -2.40 14.46
CA ILE A 104 -50.09 -3.77 14.59
C ILE A 104 -49.70 -4.30 15.96
N VAL A 105 -50.66 -4.32 16.90
CA VAL A 105 -50.49 -4.94 18.21
C VAL A 105 -50.64 -6.45 18.08
N ILE A 106 -49.51 -7.16 17.94
CA ILE A 106 -49.50 -8.62 17.97
C ILE A 106 -49.54 -9.07 19.44
N THR A 107 -50.74 -9.34 19.95
CA THR A 107 -50.91 -10.04 21.22
C THR A 107 -50.56 -11.52 21.06
N LEU A 108 -49.33 -11.88 21.44
CA LEU A 108 -48.96 -13.28 21.62
C LEU A 108 -49.69 -13.83 22.87
N PRO A 109 -50.47 -14.91 22.77
CA PRO A 109 -50.97 -15.61 23.96
C PRO A 109 -49.79 -16.29 24.66
N VAL A 110 -49.44 -15.80 25.85
CA VAL A 110 -48.46 -16.47 26.73
C VAL A 110 -49.23 -17.49 27.56
N ASP A 111 -49.32 -18.71 27.05
CA ASP A 111 -49.97 -19.82 27.74
C ASP A 111 -48.95 -20.49 28.69
N ILE A 112 -49.11 -20.29 30.00
CA ILE A 112 -48.18 -20.81 31.02
C ILE A 112 -48.70 -22.16 31.50
N ALA A 113 -48.33 -23.22 30.77
CA ALA A 113 -48.52 -24.59 31.23
C ALA A 113 -47.50 -24.93 32.34
N GLU A 114 -47.97 -25.43 33.48
CA GLU A 114 -47.12 -25.88 34.58
C GLU A 114 -46.38 -27.20 34.25
N PRO A 115 -45.19 -27.43 34.83
CA PRO A 115 -44.35 -28.57 34.46
C PRO A 115 -44.85 -29.89 35.07
N ASN A 116 -45.75 -30.59 34.36
CA ASN A 116 -46.06 -31.98 34.68
C ASN A 116 -44.87 -32.89 34.40
N THR A 117 -44.37 -33.54 35.45
CA THR A 117 -43.33 -34.56 35.37
C THR A 117 -43.91 -35.90 34.95
N ASP A 118 -43.64 -36.35 33.74
CA ASP A 118 -43.57 -37.78 33.44
C ASP A 118 -42.38 -38.09 32.53
N ASN A 119 -41.82 -39.29 32.65
CA ASN A 119 -40.45 -39.63 32.27
C ASN A 119 -40.43 -40.77 31.24
N THR A 120 -41.17 -40.59 30.13
CA THR A 120 -41.22 -41.54 29.03
C THR A 120 -40.16 -41.20 27.98
N ARG A 121 -39.27 -42.15 27.69
CA ARG A 121 -38.21 -42.02 26.67
C ARG A 121 -38.79 -42.26 25.28
N GLU A 122 -39.14 -41.20 24.57
CA GLU A 122 -39.28 -41.29 23.11
C GLU A 122 -37.89 -41.15 22.46
N THR A 123 -37.42 -42.23 21.83
CA THR A 123 -36.25 -42.19 20.95
C THR A 123 -36.57 -41.33 19.72
N PRO A 124 -35.76 -40.31 19.38
CA PRO A 124 -35.97 -39.52 18.17
C PRO A 124 -35.99 -40.42 16.92
N SER A 125 -37.07 -40.35 16.15
CA SER A 125 -37.24 -41.10 14.92
C SER A 125 -36.22 -40.64 13.87
N SER A 126 -35.18 -41.44 13.68
CA SER A 126 -34.12 -41.18 12.70
C SER A 126 -34.58 -41.47 11.27
N ASP A 127 -35.35 -40.56 10.69
CA ASP A 127 -35.45 -40.44 9.23
C ASP A 127 -35.72 -39.00 8.78
N SER A 128 -35.41 -38.67 7.53
CA SER A 128 -35.35 -37.31 6.93
C SER A 128 -34.12 -36.44 7.23
N ALA A 129 -32.93 -37.07 7.31
CA ALA A 129 -31.74 -36.37 6.81
C ALA A 129 -31.96 -36.02 5.32
N PRO A 130 -31.64 -34.81 4.84
CA PRO A 130 -31.79 -34.48 3.43
C PRO A 130 -30.93 -35.41 2.58
N LEU A 131 -31.52 -35.96 1.52
CA LEU A 131 -30.82 -36.84 0.57
C LEU A 131 -29.64 -36.09 -0.05
N VAL A 132 -28.45 -36.33 0.48
CA VAL A 132 -27.20 -35.93 -0.16
C VAL A 132 -27.07 -36.82 -1.39
N GLU A 133 -27.37 -36.24 -2.56
CA GLU A 133 -27.16 -36.92 -3.84
C GLU A 133 -25.72 -37.48 -3.87
N PRO A 134 -25.52 -38.75 -4.25
CA PRO A 134 -24.21 -39.37 -4.21
C PRO A 134 -23.26 -38.58 -5.12
N ILE A 135 -22.21 -38.02 -4.52
CA ILE A 135 -21.20 -37.25 -5.26
C ILE A 135 -20.54 -38.21 -6.24
N ILE A 136 -20.91 -38.10 -7.52
CA ILE A 136 -20.29 -38.88 -8.59
C ILE A 136 -18.85 -38.39 -8.72
N GLU A 137 -17.90 -39.18 -8.22
CA GLU A 137 -16.47 -38.92 -8.37
C GLU A 137 -16.06 -39.09 -9.84
N GLU A 138 -16.16 -38.02 -10.61
CA GLU A 138 -15.74 -38.00 -12.01
C GLU A 138 -14.21 -38.22 -12.12
N ASP A 139 -13.76 -39.08 -13.05
CA ASP A 139 -12.32 -39.40 -13.27
C ASP A 139 -11.55 -38.20 -13.86
N TRP A 140 -11.14 -37.27 -12.99
CA TRP A 140 -10.46 -36.03 -13.33
C TRP A 140 -8.95 -36.21 -13.56
N LYS A 141 -8.54 -36.26 -14.83
CA LYS A 141 -7.12 -36.34 -15.23
C LYS A 141 -6.42 -34.98 -15.06
N THR A 142 -5.71 -34.83 -13.95
CA THR A 142 -5.05 -33.59 -13.53
C THR A 142 -3.71 -33.37 -14.23
N VAL A 143 -3.53 -32.19 -14.85
CA VAL A 143 -2.27 -31.77 -15.49
C VAL A 143 -1.78 -30.46 -14.86
N LYS A 144 -0.60 -30.51 -14.23
CA LYS A 144 0.07 -29.30 -13.70
C LYS A 144 0.72 -28.49 -14.81
N ILE A 145 0.60 -27.16 -14.72
CA ILE A 145 1.12 -26.20 -15.69
C ILE A 145 2.55 -25.79 -15.30
N ASN A 146 3.50 -25.94 -16.22
CA ASN A 146 4.90 -25.58 -16.02
C ASN A 146 5.27 -24.26 -16.70
N SER A 147 6.51 -23.80 -16.49
CA SER A 147 7.04 -22.64 -17.23
C SER A 147 7.14 -22.95 -18.73
N GLY A 148 6.64 -22.05 -19.57
CA GLY A 148 6.62 -22.21 -21.04
C GLY A 148 5.41 -23.00 -21.58
N ASP A 149 4.55 -23.55 -20.73
CA ASP A 149 3.36 -24.29 -21.19
C ASP A 149 2.28 -23.39 -21.80
N ASN A 150 1.58 -23.96 -22.78
CA ASN A 150 0.40 -23.40 -23.42
C ASN A 150 -0.60 -24.53 -23.71
N LEU A 151 -1.83 -24.20 -24.15
CA LEU A 151 -2.87 -25.21 -24.39
C LEU A 151 -2.41 -26.31 -25.36
N SER A 152 -1.70 -25.97 -26.44
CA SER A 152 -1.20 -26.93 -27.42
C SER A 152 -0.11 -27.87 -26.87
N THR A 153 0.66 -27.47 -25.85
CA THR A 153 1.63 -28.36 -25.18
C THR A 153 0.96 -29.22 -24.12
N LEU A 154 0.02 -28.66 -23.36
CA LEU A 154 -0.72 -29.37 -22.32
C LEU A 154 -1.63 -30.45 -22.90
N PHE A 155 -2.43 -30.12 -23.92
CA PHE A 155 -3.38 -31.04 -24.56
C PHE A 155 -2.65 -32.21 -25.21
N ARG A 156 -1.50 -31.96 -25.87
CA ARG A 156 -0.68 -33.01 -26.49
C ARG A 156 -0.12 -34.02 -25.47
N ARG A 157 0.14 -33.62 -24.21
CA ARG A 157 0.60 -34.56 -23.16
C ARG A 157 -0.46 -35.58 -22.75
N ILE A 158 -1.74 -35.29 -23.01
CA ILE A 158 -2.88 -36.15 -22.67
C ILE A 158 -3.61 -36.69 -23.92
N GLY A 159 -2.91 -36.73 -25.06
CA GLY A 159 -3.40 -37.36 -26.30
C GLY A 159 -4.41 -36.54 -27.12
N LEU A 160 -4.75 -35.31 -26.70
CA LEU A 160 -5.74 -34.47 -27.38
C LEU A 160 -5.17 -33.82 -28.65
N THR A 161 -6.03 -33.62 -29.65
CA THR A 161 -5.60 -33.19 -31.00
C THR A 161 -5.53 -31.66 -31.15
N PRO A 162 -4.82 -31.15 -32.18
CA PRO A 162 -4.88 -29.73 -32.54
C PRO A 162 -6.29 -29.22 -32.86
N GLN A 163 -7.20 -30.09 -33.32
CA GLN A 163 -8.59 -29.74 -33.61
C GLN A 163 -9.37 -29.44 -32.33
N ASP A 164 -9.07 -30.14 -31.24
CA ASP A 164 -9.71 -29.93 -29.94
C ASP A 164 -9.16 -28.68 -29.25
N VAL A 165 -7.85 -28.42 -29.38
CA VAL A 165 -7.25 -27.12 -29.02
C VAL A 165 -7.93 -25.97 -29.76
N TYR A 166 -8.19 -26.11 -31.07
CA TYR A 166 -8.90 -25.10 -31.86
C TYR A 166 -10.36 -24.90 -31.39
N ARG A 167 -11.12 -25.99 -31.18
CA ARG A 167 -12.51 -25.95 -30.70
C ARG A 167 -12.61 -25.25 -29.33
N ILE A 168 -11.80 -25.68 -28.36
CA ILE A 168 -11.78 -25.09 -27.01
C ILE A 168 -11.33 -23.62 -27.07
N SER A 169 -10.24 -23.32 -27.77
CA SER A 169 -9.74 -21.94 -27.92
C SER A 169 -10.79 -21.01 -28.55
N LYS A 170 -11.55 -21.49 -29.55
CA LYS A 170 -12.65 -20.74 -30.17
C LYS A 170 -13.79 -20.45 -29.19
N ALA A 171 -14.14 -21.42 -28.33
CA ALA A 171 -15.15 -21.24 -27.29
C ALA A 171 -14.69 -20.27 -26.17
N THR A 172 -13.49 -20.47 -25.62
CA THR A 172 -12.99 -19.65 -24.50
C THR A 172 -12.54 -18.24 -24.90
N LYS A 173 -12.35 -17.96 -26.20
CA LYS A 173 -11.93 -16.65 -26.73
C LYS A 173 -12.77 -15.47 -26.21
N LYS A 174 -14.07 -15.66 -25.98
CA LYS A 174 -14.95 -14.61 -25.43
C LYS A 174 -14.78 -14.41 -23.91
N SER A 175 -14.65 -15.50 -23.15
CA SER A 175 -14.60 -15.46 -21.67
C SER A 175 -13.22 -15.16 -21.10
N ASN A 176 -12.16 -15.34 -21.91
CA ASN A 176 -10.75 -15.40 -21.49
C ASN A 176 -10.43 -16.55 -20.51
N ALA A 177 -11.29 -17.58 -20.44
CA ALA A 177 -10.93 -18.83 -19.79
C ALA A 177 -9.77 -19.50 -20.54
N LEU A 178 -8.90 -20.21 -19.82
CA LEU A 178 -7.73 -20.91 -20.37
C LEU A 178 -6.67 -20.06 -21.10
N THR A 179 -6.83 -18.73 -21.27
CA THR A 179 -5.85 -17.88 -21.97
C THR A 179 -4.76 -17.27 -21.06
N LYS A 180 -4.96 -17.29 -19.74
CA LYS A 180 -4.05 -16.72 -18.73
C LYS A 180 -3.55 -17.78 -17.75
N LEU A 181 -3.13 -18.92 -18.29
CA LEU A 181 -2.48 -20.01 -17.55
C LEU A 181 -1.21 -19.48 -16.85
N LYS A 182 -0.97 -19.93 -15.62
CA LYS A 182 0.26 -19.61 -14.86
C LYS A 182 0.95 -20.89 -14.39
N PRO A 183 2.29 -20.91 -14.32
CA PRO A 183 3.01 -22.01 -13.70
C PRO A 183 2.50 -22.28 -12.27
N GLY A 184 2.35 -23.55 -11.91
CA GLY A 184 1.82 -23.98 -10.60
C GLY A 184 0.30 -24.07 -10.50
N GLN A 185 -0.46 -23.66 -11.52
CA GLN A 185 -1.89 -23.99 -11.64
C GLN A 185 -2.07 -25.41 -12.21
N SER A 186 -3.31 -25.91 -12.17
CA SER A 186 -3.71 -27.19 -12.79
C SER A 186 -4.83 -26.99 -13.82
N LEU A 187 -4.83 -27.82 -14.85
CA LEU A 187 -5.99 -28.12 -15.68
C LEU A 187 -6.38 -29.58 -15.45
N ASP A 188 -7.63 -29.82 -15.06
CA ASP A 188 -8.16 -31.17 -14.89
C ASP A 188 -9.09 -31.47 -16.09
N PHE A 189 -9.06 -32.69 -16.60
CA PHE A 189 -9.79 -33.08 -17.80
C PHE A 189 -10.64 -34.34 -17.57
N ILE A 190 -11.86 -34.34 -18.10
CA ILE A 190 -12.65 -35.55 -18.36
C ILE A 190 -12.63 -35.78 -19.86
N ILE A 191 -12.17 -36.96 -20.28
CA ILE A 191 -12.02 -37.36 -21.68
C ILE A 191 -12.71 -38.72 -21.87
N ASN A 192 -13.74 -38.75 -22.71
CA ASN A 192 -14.54 -39.93 -23.01
C ASN A 192 -14.49 -40.20 -24.52
N GLN A 193 -14.21 -41.45 -24.91
CA GLN A 193 -14.05 -41.87 -26.32
C GLN A 193 -13.13 -40.93 -27.15
N GLY A 194 -12.08 -40.40 -26.53
CA GLY A 194 -11.14 -39.45 -27.16
C GLY A 194 -11.64 -38.00 -27.29
N SER A 195 -12.89 -37.72 -26.93
CA SER A 195 -13.46 -36.36 -26.89
C SER A 195 -13.36 -35.75 -25.48
N ILE A 196 -13.14 -34.44 -25.40
CA ILE A 196 -13.21 -33.71 -24.13
C ILE A 196 -14.68 -33.54 -23.73
N GLU A 197 -15.04 -33.97 -22.52
CA GLU A 197 -16.36 -33.68 -21.94
C GLU A 197 -16.32 -32.47 -21.02
N LYS A 198 -15.30 -32.39 -20.14
CA LYS A 198 -15.08 -31.23 -19.28
C LYS A 198 -13.59 -30.87 -19.14
N ILE A 199 -13.33 -29.57 -18.94
CA ILE A 199 -12.02 -29.05 -18.50
C ILE A 199 -12.25 -28.13 -17.30
N ARG A 200 -11.60 -28.40 -16.17
CA ARG A 200 -11.62 -27.54 -14.98
C ARG A 200 -10.27 -26.84 -14.83
N HIS A 201 -10.25 -25.52 -14.97
CA HIS A 201 -9.07 -24.69 -14.70
C HIS A 201 -9.13 -24.16 -13.28
N VAL A 202 -8.41 -24.81 -12.37
CA VAL A 202 -8.25 -24.36 -10.99
C VAL A 202 -7.27 -23.18 -10.97
N LYS A 203 -7.80 -21.95 -10.90
CA LYS A 203 -6.98 -20.73 -10.90
C LYS A 203 -6.36 -20.47 -9.52
N ASN A 204 -7.15 -20.73 -8.49
CA ASN A 204 -6.85 -20.70 -7.06
C ASN A 204 -7.94 -21.51 -6.32
N GLN A 205 -7.95 -21.53 -4.99
CA GLN A 205 -8.92 -22.29 -4.19
C GLN A 205 -10.37 -21.78 -4.29
N LEU A 206 -10.57 -20.52 -4.67
CA LEU A 206 -11.88 -19.86 -4.76
C LEU A 206 -12.41 -19.75 -6.19
N GLU A 207 -11.53 -19.55 -7.19
CA GLU A 207 -11.93 -19.40 -8.60
C GLU A 207 -11.57 -20.61 -9.45
N GLN A 208 -12.57 -21.13 -10.19
CA GLN A 208 -12.40 -22.15 -11.23
C GLN A 208 -13.20 -21.76 -12.48
N ASP A 209 -12.61 -21.86 -13.67
CA ASP A 209 -13.38 -21.89 -14.93
C ASP A 209 -13.63 -23.35 -15.30
N ILE A 210 -14.89 -23.73 -15.55
CA ILE A 210 -15.26 -25.08 -16.01
C ILE A 210 -15.79 -24.97 -17.43
N VAL A 211 -15.08 -25.54 -18.39
CA VAL A 211 -15.53 -25.70 -19.78
C VAL A 211 -16.26 -27.03 -19.86
N ILE A 212 -17.49 -27.03 -20.37
CA ILE A 212 -18.36 -28.22 -20.46
C ILE A 212 -18.77 -28.37 -21.92
N ARG A 213 -18.69 -29.60 -22.46
CA ARG A 213 -19.18 -29.93 -23.79
C ARG A 213 -20.70 -30.03 -23.80
N ASP A 214 -21.33 -29.42 -24.78
CA ASP A 214 -22.77 -29.43 -24.96
C ASP A 214 -23.21 -30.52 -25.96
N ALA A 215 -24.50 -30.87 -25.94
CA ALA A 215 -25.07 -31.97 -26.74
C ALA A 215 -25.00 -31.73 -28.26
N ASP A 216 -24.90 -30.47 -28.70
CA ASP A 216 -24.64 -30.08 -30.10
C ASP A 216 -23.16 -30.23 -30.52
N GLY A 217 -22.29 -30.64 -29.59
CA GLY A 217 -20.84 -30.67 -29.76
C GLY A 217 -20.13 -29.33 -29.57
N GLY A 218 -20.86 -28.30 -29.13
CA GLY A 218 -20.34 -27.02 -28.67
C GLY A 218 -19.65 -27.12 -27.30
N TYR A 219 -19.24 -25.97 -26.77
CA TYR A 219 -18.69 -25.85 -25.42
C TYR A 219 -19.13 -24.56 -24.76
N ARG A 220 -19.85 -24.68 -23.64
CA ARG A 220 -20.15 -23.58 -22.71
C ARG A 220 -19.14 -23.53 -21.55
N ILE A 221 -19.22 -22.44 -20.78
CA ILE A 221 -18.23 -22.11 -19.76
C ILE A 221 -18.93 -21.61 -18.51
N GLU A 222 -18.85 -22.38 -17.44
CA GLU A 222 -19.25 -21.98 -16.10
C GLU A 222 -18.07 -21.37 -15.34
N LYS A 223 -18.38 -20.57 -14.32
CA LYS A 223 -17.40 -20.00 -13.40
C LYS A 223 -17.82 -20.31 -11.99
N LEU A 224 -17.15 -21.26 -11.37
CA LEU A 224 -17.32 -21.51 -9.94
C LEU A 224 -16.47 -20.49 -9.18
N VAL A 225 -17.14 -19.60 -8.47
CA VAL A 225 -16.53 -18.66 -7.52
C VAL A 225 -17.07 -19.02 -6.14
N ARG A 226 -16.17 -19.46 -5.26
CA ARG A 226 -16.50 -19.82 -3.88
C ARG A 226 -16.21 -18.62 -2.98
N GLU A 227 -17.12 -18.29 -2.09
CA GLU A 227 -16.85 -17.32 -1.03
C GLU A 227 -16.29 -18.06 0.20
N PRO A 228 -15.22 -17.53 0.83
CA PRO A 228 -14.64 -18.13 2.02
C PRO A 228 -15.34 -17.65 3.29
N GLU A 229 -15.52 -18.54 4.25
CA GLU A 229 -15.97 -18.14 5.58
C GLU A 229 -14.86 -17.34 6.28
N LEU A 230 -15.24 -16.28 7.01
CA LEU A 230 -14.32 -15.39 7.71
C LEU A 230 -14.52 -15.51 9.23
N ARG A 231 -13.63 -16.26 9.90
CA ARG A 231 -13.66 -16.44 11.36
C ARG A 231 -12.72 -15.42 12.02
N PRO A 232 -13.13 -14.69 13.08
CA PRO A 232 -12.23 -13.81 13.83
C PRO A 232 -11.11 -14.62 14.50
N LYS A 233 -9.88 -14.11 14.40
CA LYS A 233 -8.69 -14.69 15.01
C LYS A 233 -7.90 -13.64 15.76
N PHE A 234 -7.55 -13.94 17.01
CA PHE A 234 -6.73 -13.08 17.84
C PHE A 234 -5.26 -13.50 17.81
N THR A 235 -4.36 -12.53 17.97
CA THR A 235 -2.95 -12.77 18.27
C THR A 235 -2.39 -11.62 19.11
N LYS A 236 -1.52 -11.94 20.08
CA LYS A 236 -0.74 -10.99 20.88
C LYS A 236 0.73 -11.37 20.90
N GLY A 237 1.61 -10.39 21.06
CA GLY A 237 3.04 -10.62 21.21
C GLY A 237 3.78 -9.46 21.86
N THR A 238 4.89 -9.80 22.52
CA THR A 238 5.79 -8.84 23.18
C THR A 238 7.10 -8.79 22.40
N ILE A 239 7.59 -7.59 22.10
CA ILE A 239 8.84 -7.41 21.37
C ILE A 239 10.02 -7.65 22.31
N HIS A 240 10.99 -8.41 21.81
CA HIS A 240 12.29 -8.63 22.44
C HIS A 240 13.42 -8.15 21.52
N SER A 241 13.18 -8.14 20.20
CA SER A 241 14.14 -7.85 19.15
C SER A 241 13.56 -6.94 18.05
N SER A 242 12.42 -7.31 17.44
CA SER A 242 11.74 -6.50 16.42
C SER A 242 10.33 -7.00 16.14
N LEU A 243 9.48 -6.15 15.56
CA LEU A 243 8.12 -6.52 15.13
C LEU A 243 8.10 -7.73 14.19
N PHE A 244 9.01 -7.80 13.22
CA PHE A 244 9.01 -8.87 12.22
C PHE A 244 9.49 -10.22 12.75
N VAL A 245 10.45 -10.22 13.70
CA VAL A 245 10.94 -11.45 14.33
C VAL A 245 9.93 -11.96 15.35
N ASP A 246 9.55 -11.13 16.32
CA ASP A 246 8.73 -11.58 17.44
C ASP A 246 7.25 -11.70 17.06
N GLY A 247 6.78 -10.95 16.06
CA GLY A 247 5.47 -11.13 15.45
C GLY A 247 5.35 -12.40 14.60
N ASN A 248 6.43 -12.84 13.93
CA ASN A 248 6.43 -14.13 13.25
C ASN A 248 6.48 -15.30 14.25
N LYS A 249 7.16 -15.15 15.40
CA LYS A 249 7.06 -16.12 16.51
C LYS A 249 5.66 -16.21 17.09
N ALA A 250 4.92 -15.09 17.12
CA ALA A 250 3.51 -15.04 17.53
C ALA A 250 2.53 -15.64 16.49
N GLY A 251 3.01 -16.17 15.37
CA GLY A 251 2.18 -16.84 14.36
C GLY A 251 1.64 -15.94 13.23
N LEU A 252 2.00 -14.65 13.18
CA LEU A 252 1.55 -13.75 12.13
C LEU A 252 2.35 -13.95 10.83
N SER A 253 1.67 -13.95 9.68
CA SER A 253 2.36 -13.96 8.40
C SER A 253 3.13 -12.65 8.14
N GLN A 254 4.17 -12.72 7.31
CA GLN A 254 4.89 -11.53 6.84
C GLN A 254 3.98 -10.50 6.14
N LYS A 255 2.90 -10.94 5.49
CA LYS A 255 1.86 -10.06 4.92
C LYS A 255 1.10 -9.32 6.03
N LYS A 256 0.69 -10.01 7.09
CA LYS A 256 -0.02 -9.45 8.25
C LYS A 256 0.86 -8.48 9.05
N LEU A 257 2.14 -8.81 9.22
CA LEU A 257 3.14 -7.94 9.84
C LEU A 257 3.37 -6.65 9.03
N MET A 258 3.45 -6.76 7.70
CA MET A 258 3.51 -5.58 6.82
C MET A 258 2.19 -4.77 6.83
N GLU A 259 1.03 -5.39 6.97
CA GLU A 259 -0.25 -4.68 7.14
C GLU A 259 -0.24 -3.86 8.44
N LEU A 260 0.07 -4.50 9.56
CA LEU A 260 0.19 -3.90 10.90
C LEU A 260 1.17 -2.71 10.92
N ALA A 261 2.36 -2.89 10.31
CA ALA A 261 3.36 -1.83 10.18
C ALA A 261 2.90 -0.65 9.31
N ASN A 262 2.07 -0.89 8.29
CA ASN A 262 1.48 0.15 7.43
C ASN A 262 0.28 0.88 8.05
N ILE A 263 -0.33 0.32 9.11
CA ILE A 263 -1.38 0.98 9.91
C ILE A 263 -0.73 1.97 10.87
N PHE A 264 0.19 1.50 11.71
CA PHE A 264 0.75 2.27 12.83
C PHE A 264 1.99 3.11 12.51
N GLY A 265 2.61 2.93 11.33
CA GLY A 265 3.87 3.61 10.97
C GLY A 265 3.81 5.14 10.94
N TRP A 266 2.62 5.75 11.02
CA TRP A 266 2.43 7.20 11.14
C TRP A 266 2.65 7.75 12.56
N ASP A 267 2.64 6.87 13.56
CA ASP A 267 2.72 7.22 14.98
C ASP A 267 3.81 6.43 15.74
N ILE A 268 4.35 5.37 15.15
CA ILE A 268 5.45 4.55 15.69
C ILE A 268 6.50 4.30 14.58
N ASP A 269 7.74 4.73 14.78
CA ASP A 269 8.86 4.35 13.90
C ASP A 269 9.44 2.99 14.33
N PHE A 270 8.95 1.93 13.68
CA PHE A 270 9.28 0.54 13.99
C PHE A 270 10.78 0.17 13.89
N ALA A 271 11.64 1.00 13.29
CA ALA A 271 13.07 0.74 13.24
C ALA A 271 13.83 1.27 14.47
N LEU A 272 13.29 2.26 15.19
CA LEU A 272 14.07 3.09 16.12
C LEU A 272 13.32 3.45 17.41
N ASP A 273 11.99 3.38 17.41
CA ASP A 273 11.12 3.68 18.57
C ASP A 273 10.78 2.42 19.39
N ILE A 274 10.87 1.21 18.83
CA ILE A 274 10.56 -0.03 19.56
C ILE A 274 11.59 -0.29 20.67
N ARG A 275 11.13 -0.75 21.83
CA ARG A 275 11.99 -1.30 22.91
C ARG A 275 11.55 -2.72 23.29
N ALA A 276 12.44 -3.47 23.93
CA ALA A 276 12.06 -4.73 24.56
C ALA A 276 10.98 -4.45 25.64
N GLY A 277 9.92 -5.25 25.67
CA GLY A 277 8.76 -5.02 26.52
C GLY A 277 7.63 -4.18 25.89
N ASP A 278 7.86 -3.57 24.72
CA ASP A 278 6.74 -3.09 23.87
C ASP A 278 5.87 -4.28 23.44
N SER A 279 4.58 -4.08 23.19
CA SER A 279 3.66 -5.18 22.85
C SER A 279 2.62 -4.80 21.82
N PHE A 280 2.09 -5.79 21.11
CA PHE A 280 0.97 -5.63 20.18
C PHE A 280 -0.10 -6.70 20.43
N ALA A 281 -1.34 -6.36 20.06
CA ALA A 281 -2.46 -7.29 19.99
C ALA A 281 -3.33 -6.94 18.77
N LEU A 282 -3.91 -7.93 18.10
CA LEU A 282 -4.79 -7.73 16.95
C LEU A 282 -5.86 -8.82 16.87
N VAL A 283 -7.04 -8.44 16.40
CA VAL A 283 -8.09 -9.33 15.88
C VAL A 283 -8.12 -9.16 14.38
N TYR A 284 -8.07 -10.26 13.63
CA TYR A 284 -8.04 -10.28 12.17
C TYR A 284 -8.88 -11.44 11.61
N GLU A 285 -9.25 -11.37 10.34
CA GLU A 285 -9.99 -12.43 9.66
C GLU A 285 -9.06 -13.61 9.31
N GLU A 286 -9.37 -14.82 9.76
CA GLU A 286 -8.85 -16.06 9.17
C GLU A 286 -9.89 -16.65 8.21
N LYS A 287 -9.42 -17.15 7.05
CA LYS A 287 -10.26 -17.62 5.96
C LYS A 287 -10.36 -19.13 5.93
N PHE A 288 -11.57 -19.64 5.99
CA PHE A 288 -11.89 -21.05 5.94
C PHE A 288 -12.59 -21.42 4.61
N LEU A 289 -12.33 -22.64 4.15
CA LEU A 289 -12.98 -23.26 3.00
C LEU A 289 -13.05 -24.76 3.29
N ASP A 290 -14.25 -25.34 3.30
CA ASP A 290 -14.48 -26.75 3.70
C ASP A 290 -13.89 -27.06 5.09
N ASP A 291 -14.16 -26.17 6.05
CA ASP A 291 -13.60 -26.12 7.42
C ASP A 291 -12.06 -26.11 7.54
N ARG A 292 -11.34 -25.94 6.43
CA ARG A 292 -9.87 -25.87 6.40
C ARG A 292 -9.41 -24.42 6.29
N PRO A 293 -8.52 -23.94 7.19
CA PRO A 293 -7.96 -22.60 7.07
C PRO A 293 -7.01 -22.55 5.88
N PHE A 294 -7.16 -21.55 5.00
CA PHE A 294 -6.35 -21.40 3.78
C PHE A 294 -5.68 -20.03 3.62
N GLY A 295 -5.98 -19.06 4.49
CA GLY A 295 -5.29 -17.76 4.47
C GLY A 295 -5.86 -16.69 5.40
N GLU A 296 -5.33 -15.48 5.27
CA GLU A 296 -5.69 -14.33 6.11
C GLU A 296 -6.44 -13.25 5.31
N GLY A 297 -7.51 -12.70 5.90
CA GLY A 297 -8.21 -11.50 5.44
C GLY A 297 -7.64 -10.20 6.04
N ASN A 298 -8.49 -9.24 6.37
CA ASN A 298 -8.16 -7.93 6.94
C ASN A 298 -7.76 -8.01 8.42
N ILE A 299 -7.10 -6.98 8.97
CA ILE A 299 -7.12 -6.72 10.42
C ILE A 299 -8.46 -6.02 10.76
N LEU A 300 -9.20 -6.51 11.75
CA LEU A 300 -10.46 -5.89 12.19
C LEU A 300 -10.19 -4.78 13.21
N ALA A 301 -9.33 -5.06 14.19
CA ALA A 301 -8.72 -4.04 15.04
C ALA A 301 -7.35 -4.49 15.55
N ALA A 302 -6.51 -3.51 15.88
CA ALA A 302 -5.23 -3.74 16.51
C ALA A 302 -4.92 -2.67 17.57
N GLN A 303 -4.04 -3.02 18.50
CA GLN A 303 -3.45 -2.11 19.46
C GLN A 303 -1.94 -2.34 19.49
N PHE A 304 -1.18 -1.25 19.60
CA PHE A 304 0.24 -1.28 19.91
C PHE A 304 0.51 -0.48 21.19
N ILE A 305 1.33 -1.02 22.09
CA ILE A 305 1.83 -0.35 23.29
C ILE A 305 3.32 -0.12 23.09
N ASN A 306 3.70 1.13 22.90
CA ASN A 306 5.08 1.56 22.65
C ASN A 306 5.52 2.53 23.74
N GLN A 307 6.47 2.11 24.59
CA GLN A 307 6.98 2.88 25.73
C GLN A 307 5.85 3.41 26.63
N GLY A 308 4.88 2.54 26.96
CA GLY A 308 3.69 2.85 27.75
C GLY A 308 2.58 3.61 27.02
N ARG A 309 2.86 4.21 25.85
CA ARG A 309 1.82 4.84 25.02
C ARG A 309 1.03 3.78 24.26
N ILE A 310 -0.26 3.68 24.57
CA ILE A 310 -1.24 2.89 23.83
C ILE A 310 -1.63 3.63 22.53
N VAL A 311 -1.68 2.90 21.42
CA VAL A 311 -2.20 3.39 20.13
C VAL A 311 -3.14 2.32 19.57
N ASN A 312 -4.41 2.68 19.34
CA ASN A 312 -5.43 1.79 18.77
C ASN A 312 -5.62 2.05 17.27
N ALA A 313 -6.06 1.03 16.53
CA ALA A 313 -6.49 1.14 15.15
C ALA A 313 -7.65 0.17 14.89
N ILE A 314 -8.84 0.69 14.63
CA ILE A 314 -10.06 -0.05 14.29
C ILE A 314 -10.32 0.13 12.80
N ARG A 315 -10.66 -0.94 12.09
CA ARG A 315 -11.04 -0.89 10.68
C ARG A 315 -12.51 -0.51 10.53
N TYR A 316 -12.80 0.48 9.69
CA TYR A 316 -14.18 0.86 9.35
C TYR A 316 -14.63 0.18 8.04
N THR A 317 -15.92 0.30 7.72
CA THR A 317 -16.55 -0.31 6.54
C THR A 317 -15.99 0.20 5.22
N ASP A 318 -15.46 1.43 5.20
CA ASP A 318 -14.88 2.10 4.02
C ASP A 318 -13.52 1.53 3.55
N GLY A 319 -12.91 0.63 4.32
CA GLY A 319 -11.59 0.05 4.06
C GLY A 319 -10.42 0.72 4.79
N ASN A 320 -10.65 1.78 5.55
CA ASN A 320 -9.61 2.51 6.27
C ASN A 320 -9.56 2.16 7.77
N TYR A 321 -8.48 2.58 8.40
CA TYR A 321 -8.21 2.40 9.83
C TYR A 321 -8.27 3.74 10.56
N TYR A 322 -8.88 3.74 11.74
CA TYR A 322 -9.13 4.92 12.57
C TYR A 322 -8.83 4.62 14.05
N ASN A 323 -8.48 5.63 14.85
CA ASN A 323 -8.44 5.49 16.30
C ASN A 323 -9.85 5.56 16.91
N GLU A 324 -9.96 5.34 18.23
CA GLU A 324 -11.22 5.36 18.98
C GLU A 324 -12.02 6.67 18.90
N LYS A 325 -11.44 7.74 18.34
CA LYS A 325 -12.06 9.06 18.16
C LYS A 325 -12.45 9.36 16.70
N GLY A 326 -12.26 8.40 15.79
CA GLY A 326 -12.58 8.55 14.37
C GLY A 326 -11.56 9.38 13.57
N TYR A 327 -10.37 9.65 14.11
CA TYR A 327 -9.25 10.19 13.30
C TYR A 327 -8.55 9.04 12.58
N SER A 328 -8.23 9.21 11.30
CA SER A 328 -7.58 8.11 10.56
C SER A 328 -6.13 7.91 10.98
N MET A 329 -5.75 6.63 11.07
CA MET A 329 -4.35 6.20 11.19
C MET A 329 -3.53 6.54 9.94
N ARG A 330 -4.17 6.80 8.79
CA ARG A 330 -3.51 7.25 7.55
C ARG A 330 -3.53 8.77 7.44
N LYS A 331 -2.48 9.42 7.93
CA LYS A 331 -2.30 10.88 7.79
C LYS A 331 -2.11 11.25 6.31
N ALA A 332 -2.84 12.27 5.86
CA ALA A 332 -2.68 12.80 4.50
C ALA A 332 -1.33 13.52 4.32
N PHE A 333 -0.85 13.66 3.08
CA PHE A 333 0.32 14.49 2.76
C PHE A 333 -0.09 15.87 2.22
N LEU A 334 0.69 16.91 2.54
CA LEU A 334 0.60 18.20 1.87
C LEU A 334 0.96 18.04 0.39
N ARG A 335 0.11 18.55 -0.50
CA ARG A 335 0.36 18.55 -1.96
C ARG A 335 1.56 19.42 -2.36
N SER A 336 1.82 20.49 -1.62
CA SER A 336 3.04 21.28 -1.74
C SER A 336 3.79 21.33 -0.40
N PRO A 337 5.13 21.19 -0.40
CA PRO A 337 5.98 21.47 0.75
C PRO A 337 6.38 22.95 0.87
N VAL A 338 5.86 23.84 0.01
CA VAL A 338 6.25 25.26 -0.08
C VAL A 338 5.01 26.12 -0.28
N ASP A 339 4.97 27.31 0.34
CA ASP A 339 3.95 28.33 0.10
C ASP A 339 4.43 29.29 -0.99
N PHE A 340 3.52 29.86 -1.79
CA PHE A 340 3.79 30.90 -2.81
C PHE A 340 4.92 30.54 -3.81
N PHE A 341 4.63 29.64 -4.75
CA PHE A 341 5.58 29.08 -5.71
C PHE A 341 4.99 28.96 -7.13
N ARG A 342 5.87 28.80 -8.13
CA ARG A 342 5.50 28.34 -9.48
C ARG A 342 6.15 26.99 -9.77
N ILE A 343 5.39 26.04 -10.32
CA ILE A 343 5.97 24.77 -10.81
C ILE A 343 6.78 25.05 -12.08
N SER A 344 8.12 25.00 -11.99
CA SER A 344 9.03 25.22 -13.12
C SER A 344 9.27 23.93 -13.92
N SER A 345 9.24 22.76 -13.27
CA SER A 345 9.27 21.46 -13.95
C SER A 345 8.43 20.42 -13.25
N LYS A 346 7.80 19.54 -14.05
CA LYS A 346 6.92 18.46 -13.57
C LYS A 346 7.64 17.12 -13.65
N TYR A 347 7.23 16.16 -12.83
CA TYR A 347 7.73 14.77 -12.90
C TYR A 347 7.51 14.21 -14.30
N ASN A 348 8.59 13.76 -14.94
CA ASN A 348 8.56 13.23 -16.29
C ASN A 348 9.63 12.13 -16.48
N PRO A 349 9.25 10.84 -16.46
CA PRO A 349 10.20 9.74 -16.59
C PRO A 349 10.77 9.60 -18.01
N LYS A 350 10.18 10.27 -19.02
CA LYS A 350 10.60 10.26 -20.42
C LYS A 350 11.13 11.63 -20.90
N ARG A 351 11.60 12.50 -19.98
CA ARG A 351 12.16 13.82 -20.33
C ARG A 351 13.40 13.66 -21.22
N LEU A 352 13.31 14.04 -22.50
CA LEU A 352 14.49 14.17 -23.36
C LEU A 352 15.34 15.38 -22.93
N HIS A 353 16.67 15.25 -23.01
CA HIS A 353 17.59 16.36 -22.86
C HIS A 353 17.60 17.18 -24.17
N PRO A 354 17.35 18.50 -24.15
CA PRO A 354 17.09 19.27 -25.37
C PRO A 354 18.26 19.22 -26.37
N THR A 355 19.49 19.32 -25.88
CA THR A 355 20.73 19.32 -26.67
C THR A 355 21.26 17.93 -26.99
N LEU A 356 21.10 16.96 -26.08
CA LEU A 356 21.75 15.64 -26.17
C LEU A 356 20.83 14.52 -26.68
N LYS A 357 19.52 14.81 -26.82
CA LYS A 357 18.43 13.89 -27.21
C LYS A 357 18.25 12.61 -26.39
N VAL A 358 19.17 12.26 -25.49
CA VAL A 358 19.02 11.18 -24.50
C VAL A 358 17.92 11.46 -23.48
N VAL A 359 17.24 10.42 -23.01
CA VAL A 359 16.26 10.52 -21.93
C VAL A 359 16.99 10.71 -20.59
N ARG A 360 16.71 11.82 -19.90
CA ARG A 360 17.19 12.14 -18.54
C ARG A 360 15.99 12.36 -17.62
N PRO A 361 15.45 11.27 -17.02
CA PRO A 361 14.20 11.28 -16.25
C PRO A 361 14.17 12.39 -15.19
N HIS A 362 13.08 13.15 -15.16
CA HIS A 362 12.80 14.04 -14.03
C HIS A 362 12.01 13.29 -12.96
N ARG A 363 12.67 13.00 -11.83
CA ARG A 363 12.19 12.12 -10.75
C ARG A 363 11.47 12.84 -9.60
N GLY A 364 11.34 14.16 -9.69
CA GLY A 364 10.64 15.02 -8.74
C GLY A 364 9.79 16.08 -9.42
N VAL A 365 9.51 17.15 -8.70
CA VAL A 365 8.83 18.38 -9.15
C VAL A 365 9.65 19.56 -8.68
N ASP A 366 9.86 20.53 -9.58
CA ASP A 366 10.64 21.72 -9.29
C ASP A 366 9.67 22.87 -8.97
N TYR A 367 9.77 23.39 -7.74
CA TYR A 367 9.00 24.52 -7.24
C TYR A 367 9.91 25.75 -7.18
N ALA A 368 9.79 26.64 -8.17
CA ALA A 368 10.51 27.90 -8.21
C ALA A 368 9.87 28.92 -7.26
N ALA A 369 10.69 29.47 -6.37
CA ALA A 369 10.39 30.56 -5.44
C ALA A 369 11.71 31.21 -5.02
N ALA A 370 11.66 32.30 -4.24
CA ALA A 370 12.86 33.05 -3.85
C ALA A 370 13.83 32.22 -2.98
N THR A 371 15.13 32.54 -3.08
CA THR A 371 16.12 32.05 -2.12
C THR A 371 15.71 32.51 -0.72
N GLY A 372 15.61 31.56 0.21
CA GLY A 372 15.15 31.83 1.58
C GLY A 372 13.65 31.55 1.83
N THR A 373 12.84 31.23 0.82
CA THR A 373 11.45 30.77 1.05
C THR A 373 11.44 29.48 1.90
N PRO A 374 10.62 29.38 2.97
CA PRO A 374 10.57 28.20 3.82
C PRO A 374 10.13 26.92 3.09
N ILE A 375 10.80 25.81 3.40
CA ILE A 375 10.45 24.45 2.97
C ILE A 375 9.88 23.71 4.18
N LYS A 376 8.67 23.18 4.05
CA LYS A 376 7.93 22.42 5.06
C LYS A 376 8.02 20.91 4.80
N ALA A 377 8.02 20.10 5.86
CA ALA A 377 7.79 18.67 5.74
C ALA A 377 6.35 18.41 5.24
N SER A 378 6.20 17.62 4.17
CA SER A 378 4.88 17.33 3.58
C SER A 378 4.06 16.31 4.39
N GLY A 379 4.63 15.66 5.38
CA GLY A 379 3.94 14.74 6.29
C GLY A 379 4.74 14.54 7.58
N ASP A 380 4.09 14.00 8.62
CA ASP A 380 4.76 13.52 9.83
C ASP A 380 5.83 12.48 9.46
N GLY A 381 6.98 12.51 10.12
CA GLY A 381 8.05 11.57 9.82
C GLY A 381 9.36 11.85 10.52
N LYS A 382 10.44 11.22 10.03
CA LYS A 382 11.78 11.29 10.61
C LYS A 382 12.83 11.59 9.54
N VAL A 383 13.73 12.50 9.85
CA VAL A 383 14.81 12.91 8.94
C VAL A 383 15.87 11.80 8.89
N ILE A 384 15.83 10.96 7.86
CA ILE A 384 16.82 9.90 7.63
C ILE A 384 18.08 10.42 6.94
N TRP A 385 18.04 11.62 6.33
CA TRP A 385 19.24 12.27 5.79
C TRP A 385 19.13 13.80 5.89
N ARG A 386 20.24 14.45 6.26
CA ARG A 386 20.45 15.89 6.17
C ARG A 386 21.91 16.17 5.83
N GLY A 387 22.18 16.55 4.60
CA GLY A 387 23.55 16.76 4.11
C GLY A 387 23.61 17.01 2.61
N THR A 388 24.77 17.44 2.13
CA THR A 388 25.01 17.65 0.69
C THR A 388 25.00 16.32 -0.04
N LYS A 389 24.31 16.22 -1.19
CA LYS A 389 24.14 14.95 -1.93
C LYS A 389 24.37 15.11 -3.44
N GLY A 390 25.62 15.40 -3.82
CA GLY A 390 26.01 15.56 -5.23
C GLY A 390 25.17 16.62 -5.94
N GLY A 391 24.61 16.28 -7.11
CA GLY A 391 23.78 17.19 -7.90
C GLY A 391 22.56 17.77 -7.18
N TYR A 392 22.00 17.09 -6.17
CA TYR A 392 20.90 17.63 -5.34
C TYR A 392 21.34 18.77 -4.40
N GLY A 393 22.64 19.01 -4.23
CA GLY A 393 23.13 20.01 -3.29
C GLY A 393 22.74 19.71 -1.84
N ARG A 394 22.46 20.76 -1.05
CA ARG A 394 22.00 20.63 0.34
C ARG A 394 20.62 19.97 0.35
N THR A 395 20.55 18.77 0.93
CA THR A 395 19.39 17.87 0.81
C THR A 395 18.90 17.43 2.19
N VAL A 396 17.58 17.36 2.35
CA VAL A 396 16.90 16.65 3.44
C VAL A 396 16.10 15.49 2.85
N ILE A 397 16.08 14.33 3.52
CA ILE A 397 15.22 13.20 3.18
C ILE A 397 14.46 12.78 4.44
N ILE A 398 13.14 12.64 4.32
CA ILE A 398 12.23 12.24 5.39
C ILE A 398 11.65 10.85 5.07
N GLN A 399 11.74 9.96 6.05
CA GLN A 399 10.96 8.72 6.11
C GLN A 399 9.64 9.02 6.80
N HIS A 400 8.54 8.61 6.17
CA HIS A 400 7.19 8.66 6.73
C HIS A 400 6.72 7.24 7.03
N ALA A 401 5.43 7.04 7.29
CA ALA A 401 4.89 5.72 7.57
C ALA A 401 5.20 4.68 6.51
N GLY A 402 5.60 3.48 6.96
CA GLY A 402 5.83 2.30 6.13
C GLY A 402 6.67 2.59 4.90
N ILE A 403 6.02 2.67 3.75
CA ILE A 403 6.63 2.65 2.42
C ILE A 403 6.97 4.03 1.83
N TYR A 404 6.68 5.12 2.53
CA TYR A 404 6.74 6.48 1.97
C TYR A 404 8.01 7.26 2.36
N THR A 405 8.73 7.81 1.37
CA THR A 405 9.83 8.76 1.60
C THR A 405 9.69 10.01 0.74
N THR A 406 10.17 11.15 1.26
CA THR A 406 10.25 12.41 0.51
C THR A 406 11.66 13.00 0.55
N LEU A 407 12.06 13.64 -0.55
CA LEU A 407 13.37 14.30 -0.69
C LEU A 407 13.17 15.78 -1.04
N TYR A 408 13.97 16.63 -0.41
CA TYR A 408 13.94 18.09 -0.56
C TYR A 408 15.37 18.58 -0.83
N ALA A 409 15.62 19.12 -2.02
CA ALA A 409 16.95 19.43 -2.53
C ALA A 409 17.17 20.94 -2.82
N HIS A 410 18.41 21.26 -3.22
CA HIS A 410 18.91 22.59 -3.60
C HIS A 410 18.87 23.67 -2.50
N MET A 411 18.69 23.31 -1.24
CA MET A 411 18.48 24.26 -0.14
C MET A 411 19.60 25.32 -0.03
N SER A 412 19.22 26.55 0.36
CA SER A 412 20.20 27.56 0.79
C SER A 412 20.75 27.21 2.17
N LYS A 413 19.87 27.00 3.14
CA LYS A 413 20.18 26.63 4.53
C LYS A 413 19.17 25.62 5.06
N TYR A 414 19.61 24.76 5.98
CA TYR A 414 18.73 23.88 6.76
C TYR A 414 18.08 24.67 7.91
N ASN A 415 16.99 24.18 8.49
CA ASN A 415 16.60 24.60 9.84
C ASN A 415 17.64 24.09 10.85
N SER A 416 18.09 24.94 11.78
CA SER A 416 19.08 24.58 12.81
C SER A 416 18.53 23.56 13.82
N LYS A 417 17.22 23.59 14.10
CA LYS A 417 16.52 22.65 14.99
C LYS A 417 16.25 21.28 14.36
N VAL A 418 16.46 21.13 13.05
CA VAL A 418 16.20 19.89 12.31
C VAL A 418 17.53 19.24 11.92
N LYS A 419 17.79 18.04 12.45
CA LYS A 419 19.02 17.25 12.25
C LYS A 419 18.66 15.86 11.69
N SER A 420 19.65 15.08 11.25
CA SER A 420 19.43 13.65 11.02
C SER A 420 18.96 12.99 12.32
N GLY A 421 18.00 12.07 12.24
CA GLY A 421 17.33 11.45 13.39
C GLY A 421 16.17 12.25 13.99
N SER A 422 16.04 13.56 13.71
CA SER A 422 14.91 14.36 14.20
C SER A 422 13.57 13.86 13.67
N ARG A 423 12.58 13.64 14.54
CA ARG A 423 11.17 13.61 14.14
C ARG A 423 10.74 15.02 13.74
N VAL A 424 9.86 15.13 12.74
CA VAL A 424 9.25 16.38 12.28
C VAL A 424 7.76 16.17 12.03
N LYS A 425 6.95 17.18 12.35
CA LYS A 425 5.51 17.18 12.05
C LYS A 425 5.26 17.68 10.63
N GLN A 426 4.12 17.31 10.06
CA GLN A 426 3.61 17.94 8.84
C GLN A 426 3.56 19.47 8.99
N GLY A 427 3.94 20.18 7.93
CA GLY A 427 3.97 21.65 7.93
C GLY A 427 5.19 22.28 8.65
N GLN A 428 5.96 21.51 9.42
CA GLN A 428 7.15 22.01 10.10
C GLN A 428 8.23 22.42 9.10
N VAL A 429 8.81 23.61 9.27
CA VAL A 429 9.91 24.10 8.42
C VAL A 429 11.18 23.27 8.67
N ILE A 430 11.71 22.64 7.60
CA ILE A 430 12.91 21.79 7.62
C ILE A 430 14.15 22.46 7.02
N GLY A 431 13.95 23.48 6.19
CA GLY A 431 14.99 24.20 5.49
C GLY A 431 14.40 25.33 4.65
N TYR A 432 15.21 25.91 3.77
CA TYR A 432 14.83 27.07 2.96
C TYR A 432 15.38 26.95 1.53
N ILE A 433 14.62 27.44 0.54
CA ILE A 433 14.95 27.36 -0.89
C ILE A 433 16.28 28.05 -1.20
N GLY A 434 16.98 27.55 -2.21
CA GLY A 434 18.20 28.11 -2.76
C GLY A 434 18.52 27.48 -4.12
N MET A 435 19.80 27.43 -4.46
CA MET A 435 20.31 26.88 -5.73
C MET A 435 21.58 26.04 -5.52
N SER A 436 21.70 25.31 -4.40
CA SER A 436 22.91 24.52 -4.14
C SER A 436 22.95 23.24 -4.97
N GLY A 437 24.16 22.79 -5.37
CA GLY A 437 24.32 21.66 -6.29
C GLY A 437 24.09 22.07 -7.74
N THR A 438 23.50 21.17 -8.54
CA THR A 438 23.25 21.39 -9.97
C THR A 438 21.87 22.02 -10.19
N ALA A 439 21.77 23.33 -9.92
CA ALA A 439 20.56 24.12 -10.10
C ALA A 439 20.80 25.32 -11.04
N THR A 440 19.87 25.57 -11.97
CA THR A 440 19.94 26.72 -12.90
C THR A 440 19.37 28.02 -12.33
N GLY A 441 18.83 27.97 -11.11
CA GLY A 441 18.27 29.12 -10.38
C GLY A 441 17.54 28.68 -9.10
N PRO A 442 17.05 29.62 -8.27
CA PRO A 442 16.39 29.31 -7.01
C PRO A 442 15.12 28.46 -7.16
N HIS A 443 15.15 27.25 -6.61
CA HIS A 443 13.97 26.36 -6.54
C HIS A 443 14.16 25.28 -5.46
N LEU A 444 13.05 24.67 -5.06
CA LEU A 444 13.05 23.35 -4.41
C LEU A 444 12.85 22.28 -5.48
N HIS A 445 13.76 21.31 -5.55
CA HIS A 445 13.46 20.02 -6.18
C HIS A 445 12.89 19.07 -5.13
N TYR A 446 11.66 18.59 -5.35
CA TYR A 446 10.91 17.74 -4.43
C TYR A 446 10.57 16.38 -5.05
N GLU A 447 11.00 15.29 -4.42
CA GLU A 447 10.59 13.94 -4.81
C GLU A 447 9.65 13.30 -3.78
N PHE A 448 8.72 12.49 -4.28
CA PHE A 448 7.89 11.59 -3.47
C PHE A 448 8.11 10.15 -3.95
N ARG A 449 8.35 9.21 -3.03
CA ARG A 449 8.68 7.82 -3.35
C ARG A 449 7.83 6.84 -2.53
N VAL A 450 7.53 5.70 -3.14
CA VAL A 450 6.68 4.63 -2.58
C VAL A 450 7.41 3.30 -2.79
N ASN A 451 7.79 2.60 -1.72
CA ASN A 451 8.74 1.47 -1.77
C ASN A 451 10.03 1.84 -2.53
N GLY A 452 10.60 3.01 -2.23
CA GLY A 452 11.76 3.57 -2.94
C GLY A 452 11.48 4.05 -4.37
N VAL A 453 10.43 3.55 -5.04
CA VAL A 453 10.08 3.93 -6.41
C VAL A 453 9.48 5.34 -6.44
N HIS A 454 10.16 6.26 -7.13
CA HIS A 454 9.69 7.62 -7.37
C HIS A 454 8.29 7.63 -8.03
N LYS A 455 7.40 8.49 -7.56
CA LYS A 455 6.06 8.73 -8.13
C LYS A 455 5.88 10.21 -8.40
N ASN A 456 5.00 10.56 -9.34
CA ASN A 456 4.65 11.96 -9.62
C ASN A 456 3.88 12.57 -8.43
N PRO A 457 4.47 13.49 -7.63
CA PRO A 457 3.82 14.00 -6.41
C PRO A 457 2.49 14.72 -6.69
N LEU A 458 2.33 15.30 -7.88
CA LEU A 458 1.10 16.00 -8.30
C LEU A 458 -0.03 15.03 -8.70
N LYS A 459 0.28 13.74 -8.88
CA LYS A 459 -0.68 12.69 -9.31
C LYS A 459 -0.76 11.49 -8.36
N VAL A 460 0.01 11.46 -7.27
CA VAL A 460 -0.20 10.48 -6.21
C VAL A 460 -1.58 10.72 -5.61
N LYS A 461 -2.47 9.73 -5.72
CA LYS A 461 -3.66 9.66 -4.88
C LYS A 461 -3.19 9.35 -3.46
N PHE A 462 -3.04 10.38 -2.64
CA PHE A 462 -2.99 10.17 -1.19
C PHE A 462 -4.33 9.57 -0.76
N PRO A 463 -4.35 8.60 0.17
CA PRO A 463 -5.57 8.27 0.87
C PRO A 463 -5.92 9.49 1.72
N ASN A 464 -6.79 10.34 1.17
CA ASN A 464 -7.32 11.54 1.83
C ASN A 464 -8.38 11.10 2.86
N VAL A 465 -7.95 10.30 3.83
CA VAL A 465 -8.81 9.81 4.90
C VAL A 465 -8.97 10.96 5.90
N GLN A 466 -9.94 11.82 5.59
CA GLN A 466 -10.46 12.78 6.56
C GLN A 466 -10.91 12.01 7.81
N PRO A 467 -10.92 12.65 9.00
CA PRO A 467 -11.64 12.10 10.14
C PRO A 467 -13.10 11.83 9.74
N LEU A 468 -13.70 10.81 10.35
CA LEU A 468 -15.09 10.44 10.07
C LEU A 468 -16.02 11.64 10.27
N ASN A 469 -16.97 11.83 9.35
CA ASN A 469 -17.99 12.86 9.50
C ASN A 469 -18.93 12.53 10.70
N LYS A 470 -19.83 13.45 11.10
CA LYS A 470 -20.69 13.24 12.28
C LYS A 470 -21.55 11.97 12.20
N GLU A 471 -22.02 11.59 11.02
CA GLU A 471 -22.88 10.42 10.80
C GLU A 471 -22.06 9.13 10.84
N GLN A 472 -20.93 9.10 10.11
CA GLN A 472 -19.97 8.00 10.13
C GLN A 472 -19.41 7.77 11.53
N LEU A 473 -19.15 8.84 12.30
CA LEU A 473 -18.69 8.73 13.69
C LEU A 473 -19.77 8.13 14.61
N LYS A 474 -21.06 8.44 14.38
CA LYS A 474 -22.18 7.82 15.10
C LYS A 474 -22.26 6.30 14.83
N ALA A 475 -22.02 5.87 13.59
CA ALA A 475 -21.98 4.46 13.23
C ALA A 475 -20.68 3.74 13.66
N PHE A 476 -19.55 4.44 13.66
CA PHE A 476 -18.24 3.89 14.00
C PHE A 476 -18.06 3.65 15.50
N LYS A 477 -18.62 4.49 16.38
CA LYS A 477 -18.48 4.35 17.84
C LYS A 477 -18.81 2.94 18.38
N PRO A 478 -20.02 2.38 18.18
CA PRO A 478 -20.36 1.05 18.70
C PRO A 478 -19.48 -0.05 18.10
N LEU A 479 -19.10 0.06 16.81
CA LEU A 479 -18.14 -0.85 16.18
C LEU A 479 -16.73 -0.75 16.80
N ALA A 480 -16.29 0.46 17.17
CA ALA A 480 -15.00 0.67 17.81
C ALA A 480 -14.98 0.16 19.24
N GLU A 481 -16.08 0.33 19.97
CA GLU A 481 -16.31 -0.24 21.31
C GLU A 481 -16.28 -1.78 21.23
N GLU A 482 -17.14 -2.40 20.40
CA GLU A 482 -17.17 -3.87 20.14
C GLU A 482 -15.77 -4.46 19.83
N ARG A 483 -15.02 -3.81 18.94
CA ARG A 483 -13.71 -4.30 18.48
C ARG A 483 -12.59 -4.09 19.51
N LEU A 484 -12.72 -3.09 20.39
CA LEU A 484 -11.80 -2.87 21.52
C LEU A 484 -12.10 -3.82 22.68
N ASP A 485 -13.37 -4.12 22.94
CA ASP A 485 -13.80 -5.08 23.95
C ASP A 485 -13.38 -6.50 23.57
N GLN A 486 -13.53 -6.90 22.30
CA GLN A 486 -12.94 -8.14 21.77
C GLN A 486 -11.42 -8.19 21.98
N LEU A 487 -10.70 -7.11 21.64
CA LEU A 487 -9.26 -7.00 21.89
C LEU A 487 -8.89 -7.08 23.39
N GLN A 488 -9.81 -6.80 24.31
CA GLN A 488 -9.62 -6.90 25.75
C GLN A 488 -9.97 -8.30 26.27
N ALA A 489 -11.07 -8.90 25.84
CA ALA A 489 -11.47 -10.27 26.19
C ALA A 489 -10.36 -11.27 25.85
N TYR A 490 -9.89 -11.29 24.60
CA TYR A 490 -8.81 -12.19 24.16
C TYR A 490 -7.46 -11.93 24.85
N LYS A 491 -7.22 -10.73 25.40
CA LYS A 491 -6.03 -10.47 26.23
C LYS A 491 -6.15 -11.17 27.59
N LEU A 492 -7.34 -11.12 28.20
CA LEU A 492 -7.67 -11.73 29.49
C LEU A 492 -7.81 -13.26 29.40
N GLY A 493 -8.13 -13.79 28.21
CA GLY A 493 -8.26 -15.23 27.94
C GLY A 493 -9.68 -15.71 27.74
N SER A 494 -10.67 -14.81 27.77
CA SER A 494 -12.06 -15.09 27.36
C SER A 494 -12.19 -14.88 25.85
N PRO A 495 -12.82 -15.80 25.09
CA PRO A 495 -12.99 -15.66 23.65
C PRO A 495 -14.12 -14.71 23.23
#